data_AF-A0A7W0N668-F1
#
_entry.id   AF-A0A7W0N668-F1
#
_cell.length_a   1.000
_cell.length_b   1.000
_cell.length_c   1.000
_cell.angle_alpha   90.00
_cell.angle_beta   90.00
_cell.angle_gamma   90.00
#
_symmetry.space_group_name_H-M   'P 1'
#
loop_
_entity.id
_entity.type
_entity.pdbx_description
1 polymer ?
#
loop_
_entity_poly.entity_id
_entity_poly.type
_entity_poly.pdbx_seq_one_letter_code
_entity_poly.pdbx_strand_id
1 'polypeptide(L)' 'MEPNLQKESINHGRKNTNYELSNYGITAPNAVYWNLSVEELYDEVEKRGEGVAKQGEPMLVDTGENT' A
#
# COMPACT_ATOMS: atom_id res chain seq x y z
N MET A 1 -17.28 -12.63 -27.83
CA MET A 1 -16.84 -11.39 -27.15
C MET A 1 -16.66 -11.75 -25.69
N GLU A 2 -15.43 -11.91 -25.23
CA GLU A 2 -15.19 -12.14 -23.80
C GLU A 2 -15.39 -10.82 -23.05
N PRO A 3 -16.03 -10.84 -21.86
CA PRO A 3 -16.19 -9.64 -21.06
C PRO A 3 -14.81 -9.15 -20.61
N ASN A 4 -14.55 -7.87 -20.86
CA ASN A 4 -13.36 -7.16 -20.44
C ASN A 4 -13.38 -7.08 -18.90
N LEU A 5 -12.72 -8.02 -18.21
CA LEU A 5 -12.52 -7.96 -16.76
C LEU A 5 -11.59 -6.77 -16.47
N GLN A 6 -12.16 -5.59 -16.25
CA GLN A 6 -11.43 -4.53 -15.55
C GLN A 6 -11.16 -5.06 -14.14
N LYS A 7 -9.90 -5.44 -13.89
CA LYS A 7 -9.47 -5.89 -12.58
C LYS A 7 -9.68 -4.74 -11.60
N GLU A 8 -10.63 -4.90 -10.69
CA GLU A 8 -10.84 -3.91 -9.63
C GLU A 8 -9.60 -3.85 -8.74
N SER A 9 -9.18 -2.62 -8.40
CA SER A 9 -8.08 -2.42 -7.46
C SER A 9 -8.51 -2.85 -6.08
N ILE A 10 -7.66 -3.62 -5.39
CA ILE A 10 -7.89 -3.94 -3.98
C ILE A 10 -7.66 -2.66 -3.16
N ASN A 11 -8.59 -2.30 -2.29
CA ASN A 11 -8.45 -1.14 -1.42
C ASN A 11 -8.29 -1.61 0.03
N HIS A 12 -7.21 -1.16 0.68
CA HIS A 12 -6.90 -1.42 2.08
C HIS A 12 -7.06 -0.14 2.91
N GLY A 13 -7.46 -0.30 4.17
CA GLY A 13 -7.55 0.80 5.13
C GLY A 13 -8.75 1.73 4.93
N ARG A 14 -8.57 2.99 5.32
CA ARG A 14 -9.62 3.99 5.52
C ARG A 14 -9.45 5.13 4.54
N LYS A 15 -10.26 5.13 3.48
CA LYS A 15 -10.29 6.22 2.50
C LYS A 15 -11.12 7.39 3.05
N ASN A 16 -10.49 8.55 3.21
CA ASN A 16 -11.11 9.77 3.73
C ASN A 16 -11.27 10.86 2.66
N THR A 17 -11.25 10.49 1.38
CA THR A 17 -11.35 11.42 0.26
C THR A 17 -12.23 10.86 -0.84
N ASN A 18 -12.92 11.75 -1.56
CA ASN A 18 -13.61 11.42 -2.82
C ASN A 18 -12.75 11.79 -4.04
N TYR A 19 -11.52 12.28 -3.82
CA TYR A 19 -10.58 12.60 -4.89
C TYR A 19 -9.80 11.34 -5.26
N GLU A 20 -10.09 10.80 -6.44
CA GLU A 20 -9.56 9.52 -6.92
C GLU A 20 -8.13 9.62 -7.46
N LEU A 21 -7.41 8.50 -7.42
CA LEU A 21 -6.07 8.36 -8.00
C LEU A 21 -6.05 8.61 -9.52
N SER A 22 -7.17 8.40 -10.21
CA SER A 22 -7.33 8.71 -11.63
C SER A 22 -7.11 10.20 -11.93
N ASN A 23 -7.40 11.08 -10.97
CA ASN A 23 -7.16 12.51 -11.14
C ASN A 23 -5.67 12.87 -11.16
N TYR A 24 -4.81 11.98 -10.64
CA TYR A 24 -3.36 12.06 -10.74
C TYR A 24 -2.80 11.24 -11.92
N GLY A 25 -3.67 10.69 -12.79
CA GLY A 25 -3.28 9.86 -13.93
C GLY A 25 -2.95 8.41 -13.58
N ILE A 26 -3.14 7.98 -12.34
CA ILE A 26 -2.92 6.59 -11.93
C ILE A 26 -4.18 5.79 -12.22
N THR A 27 -4.08 4.80 -13.10
CA THR A 27 -5.20 3.95 -13.52
C THR A 27 -4.88 2.48 -13.25
N ALA A 28 -5.89 1.72 -12.83
CA ALA A 28 -5.80 0.28 -12.54
C ALA A 28 -4.63 -0.15 -11.61
N PRO A 29 -4.43 0.49 -10.43
CA PRO A 29 -3.48 -0.02 -9.46
C PRO A 29 -3.87 -1.45 -9.02
N ASN A 30 -2.88 -2.29 -8.72
CA ASN A 30 -3.15 -3.64 -8.19
C ASN A 30 -3.76 -3.57 -6.78
N ALA A 31 -3.23 -2.68 -5.95
CA ALA A 31 -3.69 -2.42 -4.60
C ALA A 31 -3.48 -0.94 -4.24
N VAL A 32 -4.33 -0.41 -3.36
CA VAL A 32 -4.23 0.94 -2.81
C VAL A 32 -4.37 0.86 -1.30
N TYR A 33 -3.44 1.48 -0.58
CA TYR A 33 -3.40 1.48 0.88
C TYR A 33 -3.73 2.89 1.38
N TRP A 34 -4.94 3.05 1.90
CA TRP A 34 -5.44 4.34 2.39
C TRP A 34 -5.30 4.41 3.91
N ASN A 35 -4.50 5.35 4.41
CA ASN A 35 -4.46 5.71 5.84
C ASN A 35 -4.49 4.50 6.79
N LEU A 36 -3.56 3.57 6.56
CA LEU A 36 -3.35 2.41 7.41
C LEU A 36 -2.97 2.86 8.84
N SER A 37 -3.39 2.11 9.85
CA SER A 37 -2.86 2.26 11.21
C SER A 37 -1.39 1.86 11.27
N VAL A 38 -0.72 2.16 12.39
CA VAL A 38 0.70 1.79 12.57
C VAL A 38 0.86 0.28 12.51
N GLU A 39 -0.04 -0.47 13.13
CA GLU A 39 -0.04 -1.94 13.12
C GLU A 39 -0.27 -2.47 11.70
N GLU A 40 -1.24 -1.90 10.97
CA GLU A 40 -1.53 -2.27 9.58
C GLU A 40 -0.32 -1.97 8.66
N LEU A 41 0.42 -0.88 8.90
CA LEU A 41 1.65 -0.56 8.17
C LEU A 41 2.78 -1.55 8.47
N TYR A 42 2.96 -1.90 9.76
CA TYR A 42 4.00 -2.84 10.18
C TYR A 42 3.78 -4.21 9.56
N ASP A 43 2.56 -4.72 9.63
CA ASP A 43 2.17 -5.98 9.00
C ASP A 43 2.44 -5.97 7.49
N GLU A 44 2.13 -4.87 6.80
CA GLU A 44 2.28 -4.81 5.35
C GLU A 44 3.76 -4.75 4.92
N VAL A 45 4.58 -3.98 5.63
CA VAL A 45 6.03 -3.93 5.36
C VAL A 45 6.68 -5.28 5.62
N GLU A 46 6.32 -5.97 6.71
CA GLU A 46 6.82 -7.32 7.01
C GLU A 46 6.40 -8.33 5.93
N LYS A 47 5.12 -8.34 5.53
CA LYS A 47 4.61 -9.24 4.46
C LYS A 47 5.34 -9.03 3.13
N ARG A 48 5.75 -7.79 2.84
CA ARG A 48 6.45 -7.43 1.60
C ARG A 48 7.96 -7.62 1.71
N GLY A 49 8.49 -7.89 2.91
CA GLY A 49 9.93 -8.04 3.14
C GLY A 49 10.70 -6.73 2.97
N GLU A 50 10.04 -5.59 3.15
CA GLU A 50 10.61 -4.25 2.93
C GLU A 50 11.31 -3.69 4.18
N GLY A 51 11.20 -4.37 5.32
CA GLY A 51 11.80 -3.95 6.57
C GLY A 51 11.80 -5.06 7.62
N VAL A 52 12.54 -4.81 8.71
CA VAL A 52 12.59 -5.69 9.88
C VAL A 52 12.01 -4.94 11.07
N ALA A 53 10.97 -5.50 11.67
CA ALA A 53 10.42 -5.02 12.93
C ALA A 53 10.67 -6.05 14.04
N LYS A 54 10.83 -5.54 15.25
CA LYS A 54 10.76 -6.32 16.50
C LYS A 54 9.67 -5.74 17.36
N GLN A 55 9.02 -6.60 18.14
CA GLN A 55 7.89 -6.19 18.97
C GLN A 55 8.30 -5.05 19.91
N GLY A 56 7.62 -3.90 19.78
CA GLY A 56 7.86 -2.71 20.59
C GLY A 56 9.03 -1.84 20.13
N GLU A 57 9.70 -2.18 19.03
CA GLU A 57 10.78 -1.40 18.44
C GLU A 57 10.33 -0.69 17.15
N PRO A 58 10.96 0.46 16.80
CA PRO A 58 10.77 1.07 15.50
C PRO A 58 11.17 0.13 14.36
N MET A 59 10.47 0.26 13.24
CA MET A 59 10.81 -0.44 12.00
C MET A 59 12.15 0.03 11.43
N LEU A 60 13.00 -0.93 11.04
CA LEU A 60 14.26 -0.68 10.35
C LEU A 60 14.11 -1.03 8.87
N VAL A 61 14.56 -0.12 8.00
CA VAL A 61 14.58 -0.27 6.55
C VAL A 61 15.97 0.02 5.99
N ASP A 62 16.30 -0.59 4.86
CA ASP A 62 17.52 -0.33 4.11
C ASP A 62 17.15 0.36 2.78
N THR A 63 17.65 1.58 2.58
CA THR A 63 17.42 2.38 1.37
C THR A 63 18.53 2.22 0.33
N GLY A 64 19.48 1.32 0.58
CA GLY A 64 20.61 1.02 -0.29
C GLY A 64 21.57 2.22 -0.40
N GLU A 65 21.80 2.69 -1.62
CA GLU A 65 22.74 3.77 -1.90
C GLU A 65 22.23 5.18 -1.52
N ASN A 66 20.95 5.30 -1.16
CA ASN A 66 20.31 6.58 -0.85
C ASN A 66 20.12 6.73 0.66
N THR A 67 21.19 7.09 1.38
CA THR A 67 21.17 7.40 2.82
C THR A 67 20.98 8.88 3.10
#